data_AF-A0A938VTD6-F1
#
_entry.id   AF-A0A938VTD6-F1
#
_cell.length_a   1.000
_cell.length_b   1.000
_cell.length_c   1.000
_cell.angle_alpha   90.00
_cell.angle_beta   90.00
_cell.angle_gamma   90.00
#
_symmetry.space_group_name_H-M   'P 1'
#
loop_
_entity.id
_entity.type
_entity.pdbx_description
1 polymer ?
#
loop_
_entity_poly.entity_id
_entity_poly.type
_entity_poly.pdbx_seq_one_letter_code
_entity_poly.pdbx_strand_id
1 'polypeptide(L)'
;MDNTLDMYLHHSRDGLHWQRFTEHRPFVPRGAPGAYDSVDLETPNQPFEVGDELWFYYGGMRVHHDWWIYGQQQGLDVPEASDPGLAQNGHHLCLATLRRDGYVSLDATVREGYVETKPLFSTAPHLFLNARCGRGGYVRVEAMDIWNNVWSGFGGADAVTFTGDSVRHRGAWTGGDR
;
A
#
# COMPACT_ATOMS: atom_id res chain seq x y z
N MET A 1 8.29 -22.76 17.02
CA MET A 1 7.58 -21.83 16.12
C MET A 1 7.85 -20.44 16.64
N ASP A 2 7.91 -19.44 15.76
CA ASP A 2 8.41 -18.12 16.13
C ASP A 2 7.40 -17.30 16.96
N ASN A 3 6.13 -17.74 17.05
CA ASN A 3 5.02 -17.08 17.76
C ASN A 3 4.91 -15.58 17.49
N THR A 4 5.13 -15.22 16.23
CA THR A 4 5.08 -13.84 15.76
C THR A 4 3.94 -13.61 14.78
N LEU A 5 3.43 -12.39 14.72
CA LEU A 5 2.43 -11.92 13.78
C LEU A 5 3.00 -10.87 12.83
N ASP A 6 2.83 -11.10 11.53
CA ASP A 6 3.08 -10.13 10.49
C ASP A 6 1.78 -9.76 9.76
N MET A 7 1.67 -8.53 9.29
CA MET A 7 0.54 -8.09 8.47
C MET A 7 0.81 -8.33 6.98
N TYR A 8 -0.08 -9.01 6.27
CA TYR A 8 0.06 -9.31 4.84
C TYR A 8 -1.10 -8.76 4.00
N LEU A 9 -0.77 -8.23 2.82
CA LEU A 9 -1.77 -7.79 1.86
C LEU A 9 -2.37 -8.99 1.12
N HIS A 10 -3.70 -9.07 1.11
CA HIS A 10 -4.47 -9.99 0.30
C HIS A 10 -5.39 -9.19 -0.62
N HIS A 11 -5.66 -9.72 -1.82
CA HIS A 11 -6.55 -9.08 -2.78
C HIS A 11 -7.53 -10.10 -3.37
N SER A 12 -8.68 -9.59 -3.80
CA SER A 12 -9.72 -10.36 -4.48
C SER A 12 -10.40 -9.50 -5.54
N ARG A 13 -10.85 -10.12 -6.62
CA ARG A 13 -11.67 -9.45 -7.65
C ARG A 13 -13.17 -9.66 -7.44
N ASP A 14 -13.55 -10.70 -6.70
CA ASP A 14 -14.95 -11.08 -6.47
C ASP A 14 -15.35 -11.02 -4.99
N GLY A 15 -14.41 -10.71 -4.09
CA GLY A 15 -14.61 -10.67 -2.64
C GLY A 15 -14.70 -12.05 -1.99
N LEU A 16 -14.65 -13.14 -2.76
CA LEU A 16 -14.80 -14.52 -2.29
C LEU A 16 -13.48 -15.29 -2.34
N HIS A 17 -12.75 -15.15 -3.45
CA HIS A 17 -11.49 -15.83 -3.66
C HIS A 17 -10.35 -14.84 -3.43
N TRP A 18 -9.58 -15.08 -2.39
CA TRP A 18 -8.49 -14.21 -1.96
C TRP A 18 -7.15 -14.80 -2.33
N GLN A 19 -6.27 -13.93 -2.83
CA GLN A 19 -4.88 -14.25 -3.14
C GLN A 19 -3.98 -13.39 -2.26
N ARG A 20 -2.97 -14.01 -1.68
CA ARG A 20 -1.90 -13.27 -0.98
C ARG A 20 -1.00 -12.60 -2.02
N PHE A 21 -0.58 -11.37 -1.75
CA PHE A 21 0.33 -10.66 -2.63
C PHE A 21 1.64 -11.45 -2.85
N THR A 22 2.12 -11.48 -4.10
CA THR A 22 3.02 -12.53 -4.63
C THR A 22 4.42 -12.56 -4.00
N GLU A 23 4.88 -11.47 -3.39
CA GLU A 23 6.25 -11.40 -2.86
C GLU A 23 6.42 -12.02 -1.46
N HIS A 24 5.34 -12.51 -0.82
CA HIS A 24 5.34 -12.97 0.58
C HIS A 24 5.90 -11.97 1.60
N ARG A 25 6.06 -10.70 1.20
CA ARG A 25 6.56 -9.63 2.06
C ARG A 25 5.42 -9.11 2.95
N PRO A 26 5.68 -8.89 4.25
CA PRO A 26 4.76 -8.16 5.09
C PRO A 26 4.41 -6.80 4.47
N PHE A 27 3.13 -6.45 4.50
CA PHE A 27 2.65 -5.15 4.03
C PHE A 27 3.16 -4.02 4.94
N VAL A 28 3.11 -4.22 6.25
CA VAL A 28 3.90 -3.44 7.22
C VAL A 28 4.90 -4.40 7.86
N PRO A 29 6.20 -4.19 7.66
CA PRO A 29 7.23 -5.02 8.28
C PRO A 29 7.32 -4.75 9.78
N ARG A 30 7.70 -5.77 10.55
CA ARG A 30 8.08 -5.62 11.95
C ARG A 30 9.21 -4.62 12.10
N GLY A 31 9.17 -3.88 13.20
CA GLY A 31 10.24 -2.98 13.57
C GLY A 31 11.55 -3.73 13.87
N ALA A 32 12.66 -2.99 13.81
CA ALA A 32 13.95 -3.51 14.24
C ALA A 32 13.92 -3.90 15.74
N PRO A 33 14.84 -4.77 16.22
CA PRO A 33 14.89 -5.14 17.63
C PRO A 33 14.84 -3.93 18.58
N GLY A 34 13.92 -3.98 19.55
CA GLY A 34 13.67 -2.89 20.50
C GLY A 34 12.61 -1.88 20.08
N ALA A 35 12.16 -1.90 18.82
CA ALA A 35 10.99 -1.16 18.38
C ALA A 35 9.71 -1.67 19.08
N TYR A 36 8.69 -0.82 19.12
CA TYR A 36 7.41 -1.11 19.78
C TYR A 36 6.64 -2.27 19.15
N ASP A 37 6.93 -2.60 17.90
CA ASP A 37 6.32 -3.60 17.03
C ASP A 37 7.36 -4.60 16.48
N SER A 38 8.39 -4.87 17.28
CA SER A 38 9.52 -5.73 16.87
C SER A 38 9.19 -7.23 16.87
N VAL A 39 8.13 -7.64 17.57
CA VAL A 39 7.72 -9.06 17.68
C VAL A 39 6.42 -9.31 16.93
N ASP A 40 5.38 -8.49 17.16
CA ASP A 40 4.06 -8.66 16.54
C ASP A 40 3.46 -7.35 16.04
N LEU A 41 2.61 -7.47 15.01
CA LEU A 41 1.66 -6.45 14.59
C LEU A 41 0.25 -7.02 14.45
N GLU A 42 -0.74 -6.28 14.93
CA GLU A 42 -2.16 -6.58 14.75
C GLU A 42 -2.94 -5.34 14.31
N THR A 43 -3.85 -5.47 13.34
CA THR A 43 -4.72 -4.37 12.93
C THR A 43 -6.18 -4.74 13.19
N PRO A 44 -6.89 -4.04 14.09
CA PRO A 44 -8.26 -4.37 14.42
C PRO A 44 -9.27 -3.68 13.49
N ASN A 45 -8.85 -2.73 12.66
CA ASN A 45 -9.73 -1.83 11.92
C ASN A 45 -9.25 -1.56 10.49
N GLN A 46 -10.19 -1.13 9.65
CA GLN A 46 -9.88 -0.59 8.33
C GLN A 46 -9.04 0.70 8.44
N PRO A 47 -8.19 1.01 7.44
CA PRO A 47 -7.45 2.26 7.43
C PRO A 47 -8.38 3.47 7.34
N PHE A 48 -7.94 4.58 7.90
CA PHE A 48 -8.65 5.86 7.84
C PHE A 48 -8.11 6.71 6.69
N GLU A 49 -9.01 7.32 5.91
CA GLU A 49 -8.61 8.36 4.97
C GLU A 49 -8.31 9.66 5.72
N VAL A 50 -7.07 10.14 5.65
CA VAL A 50 -6.63 11.38 6.28
C VAL A 50 -5.96 12.24 5.21
N GLY A 51 -6.74 13.12 4.58
CA GLY A 51 -6.27 13.93 3.45
C GLY A 51 -5.89 13.05 2.25
N ASP A 52 -4.63 13.14 1.84
CA ASP A 52 -4.06 12.38 0.72
C ASP A 52 -3.34 11.09 1.18
N GLU A 53 -3.57 10.66 2.44
CA GLU A 53 -2.99 9.47 3.05
C GLU A 53 -4.07 8.50 3.57
N LEU A 54 -3.66 7.24 3.72
CA LEU A 54 -4.33 6.19 4.47
C LEU A 54 -3.54 5.94 5.74
N TRP A 55 -4.22 6.00 6.88
CA TRP A 55 -3.64 5.80 8.20
C TRP A 55 -4.06 4.44 8.74
N PHE A 56 -3.08 3.59 9.01
CA PHE A 56 -3.24 2.27 9.61
C PHE A 56 -2.82 2.38 11.07
N TYR A 57 -3.80 2.50 11.96
CA TYR A 57 -3.56 2.29 13.38
C TYR A 57 -3.49 0.79 13.65
N TYR A 58 -2.45 0.36 14.36
CA TYR A 58 -2.20 -1.04 14.65
C TYR A 58 -1.62 -1.21 16.06
N GLY A 59 -1.85 -2.38 16.66
CA GLY A 59 -1.17 -2.82 17.86
C GLY A 59 0.21 -3.34 17.50
N GLY A 60 1.26 -2.75 18.07
CA GLY A 60 2.63 -3.25 18.02
C GLY A 60 2.99 -3.95 19.32
N MET A 61 3.67 -5.09 19.24
CA MET A 61 4.16 -5.79 20.43
C MET A 61 5.66 -6.05 20.38
N ARG A 62 6.29 -5.97 21.57
CA ARG A 62 7.68 -6.41 21.83
C ARG A 62 7.76 -7.77 22.53
N VAL A 63 6.63 -8.42 22.71
CA VAL A 63 6.47 -9.75 23.30
C VAL A 63 5.71 -10.62 22.30
N HIS A 64 5.85 -11.93 22.43
CA HIS A 64 5.19 -12.87 21.53
C HIS A 64 3.68 -12.94 21.80
N HIS A 65 2.92 -13.31 20.76
CA HIS A 65 1.46 -13.18 20.70
C HIS A 65 0.74 -13.72 21.94
N ASP A 66 1.11 -14.93 22.40
CA ASP A 66 0.45 -15.60 23.52
C ASP A 66 1.39 -16.23 24.56
N TRP A 67 2.71 -16.09 24.42
CA TRP A 67 3.66 -16.72 25.35
C TRP A 67 3.61 -16.10 26.75
N TRP A 68 3.21 -14.84 26.88
CA TRP A 68 2.95 -14.25 28.18
C TRP A 68 1.68 -14.82 28.88
N ILE A 69 0.78 -15.47 28.13
CA ILE A 69 -0.43 -16.11 28.66
C ILE A 69 -0.16 -17.56 29.05
N TYR A 70 0.43 -18.33 28.14
CA TYR A 70 0.56 -19.79 28.28
C TYR A 70 1.99 -20.27 28.48
N GLY A 71 2.99 -19.42 28.27
CA GLY A 71 4.39 -19.82 28.25
C GLY A 71 4.85 -20.45 29.56
N GLN A 72 4.38 -19.95 30.71
CA GLN A 72 4.67 -20.55 32.01
C GLN A 72 4.14 -21.98 32.12
N GLN A 73 2.89 -22.21 31.69
CA GLN A 73 2.24 -23.52 31.73
C GLN A 73 2.88 -24.51 30.74
N GLN A 74 3.42 -23.99 29.64
CA GLN A 74 4.11 -24.75 28.61
C GLN A 74 5.62 -24.95 28.92
N GLY A 75 6.15 -24.34 29.99
CA GLY A 75 7.56 -24.42 30.35
C GLY A 75 8.49 -23.71 29.36
N LEU A 76 8.02 -22.62 28.72
CA LEU A 76 8.83 -21.82 27.81
C LEU A 76 9.85 -20.98 28.57
N ASP A 77 11.11 -21.01 28.11
CA ASP A 77 12.20 -20.19 28.63
C ASP A 77 12.28 -18.87 27.87
N VAL A 78 11.29 -18.00 28.10
CA VAL A 78 11.23 -16.64 27.57
C VAL A 78 10.89 -15.65 28.67
N PRO A 79 11.46 -14.43 28.67
CA PRO A 79 11.29 -13.49 29.77
C PRO A 79 9.82 -13.21 30.11
N GLU A 80 8.97 -12.97 29.11
CA GLU A 80 7.56 -12.63 29.29
C GLU A 80 6.70 -13.77 29.86
N ALA A 81 7.17 -15.02 29.79
CA ALA A 81 6.49 -16.14 30.44
C ALA A 81 6.67 -16.14 31.97
N SER A 82 7.69 -15.43 32.47
CA SER A 82 8.03 -15.39 33.90
C SER A 82 7.92 -13.99 34.52
N ASP A 83 7.84 -12.95 33.70
CA ASP A 83 7.69 -11.55 34.11
C ASP A 83 6.44 -10.93 33.45
N PRO A 84 5.31 -10.86 34.19
CA PRO A 84 4.08 -10.21 33.71
C PRO A 84 4.26 -8.72 33.37
N GLY A 85 5.28 -8.06 33.93
CA GLY A 85 5.58 -6.66 33.65
C GLY A 85 6.07 -6.44 32.23
N LEU A 86 6.74 -7.42 31.62
CA LEU A 86 7.15 -7.35 30.21
C LEU A 86 5.95 -7.42 29.28
N ALA A 87 4.95 -8.24 29.61
CA ALA A 87 3.70 -8.34 28.85
C ALA A 87 2.87 -7.07 28.99
N GLN A 88 2.65 -6.57 30.21
CA GLN A 88 1.86 -5.35 30.45
C GLN A 88 2.42 -4.11 29.74
N ASN A 89 3.76 -4.00 29.66
CA ASN A 89 4.46 -2.94 28.95
C ASN A 89 4.84 -3.34 27.51
N GLY A 90 4.29 -4.46 27.04
CA GLY A 90 4.65 -5.09 25.78
C GLY A 90 3.85 -4.59 24.59
N HIS A 91 2.67 -4.01 24.83
CA HIS A 91 1.68 -3.65 23.81
C HIS A 91 1.59 -2.13 23.62
N HIS A 92 1.59 -1.69 22.36
CA HIS A 92 1.68 -0.29 21.99
C HIS A 92 0.72 0.04 20.85
N LEU A 93 0.17 1.26 20.85
CA LEU A 93 -0.54 1.79 19.67
C LEU A 93 0.48 2.41 18.72
N CYS A 94 0.49 1.94 17.48
CA CYS A 94 1.38 2.41 16.42
C CYS A 94 0.59 2.94 15.23
N LEU A 95 1.27 3.68 14.35
CA LEU A 95 0.71 4.26 13.14
C LEU A 95 1.65 3.97 11.97
N ALA A 96 1.11 3.36 10.92
CA ALA A 96 1.72 3.33 9.60
C ALA A 96 0.89 4.18 8.64
N THR A 97 1.54 4.93 7.77
CA THR A 97 0.86 5.74 6.74
C THR A 97 1.20 5.22 5.36
N LEU A 98 0.23 5.31 4.46
CA LEU A 98 0.39 5.03 3.04
C LEU A 98 -0.22 6.18 2.26
N ARG A 99 0.33 6.50 1.09
CA ARG A 99 -0.35 7.37 0.14
C ARG A 99 -1.75 6.82 -0.19
N ARG A 100 -2.75 7.70 -0.36
CA ARG A 100 -4.07 7.31 -0.87
C ARG A 100 -3.92 6.45 -2.12
N ASP A 101 -4.64 5.33 -2.19
CA ASP A 101 -4.61 4.35 -3.28
C ASP A 101 -3.20 3.80 -3.62
N GLY A 102 -2.23 3.92 -2.71
CA GLY A 102 -0.83 3.57 -2.91
C GLY A 102 -0.46 2.12 -2.61
N TYR A 103 -1.40 1.18 -2.57
CA TYR A 103 -1.14 -0.22 -2.20
C TYR A 103 -0.19 -0.94 -3.18
N VAL A 104 -0.28 -0.57 -4.46
CA VAL A 104 0.56 -1.09 -5.54
C VAL A 104 0.90 0.07 -6.47
N SER A 105 2.12 0.11 -6.97
CA SER A 105 2.55 1.13 -7.95
C SER A 105 3.39 0.50 -9.06
N LEU A 106 3.50 1.22 -10.17
CA LEU A 106 4.41 0.90 -11.27
C LEU A 106 5.47 2.00 -11.33
N ASP A 107 6.74 1.61 -11.32
CA ASP A 107 7.86 2.54 -11.40
C ASP A 107 8.60 2.37 -12.73
N ALA A 108 8.82 3.49 -13.41
CA ALA A 108 9.80 3.57 -14.48
C ALA A 108 11.18 3.84 -13.89
N THR A 109 12.23 3.33 -14.53
CA THR A 109 13.63 3.59 -14.12
C THR A 109 14.22 4.74 -14.93
N VAL A 110 15.43 4.59 -15.46
CA VAL A 110 16.09 5.59 -16.31
C VAL A 110 15.52 5.65 -17.73
N ARG A 111 14.76 4.62 -18.15
CA ARG A 111 14.10 4.56 -19.45
C ARG A 111 12.61 4.79 -19.28
N GLU A 112 12.02 5.49 -20.26
CA GLU A 112 10.58 5.59 -20.37
C GLU A 112 9.97 4.18 -20.47
N GLY A 113 8.93 3.96 -19.68
CA GLY A 113 8.11 2.76 -19.70
C GLY A 113 6.69 3.11 -20.10
N TYR A 114 5.96 2.13 -20.64
CA TYR A 114 4.57 2.27 -21.02
C TYR A 114 3.75 1.21 -20.30
N VAL A 115 2.55 1.59 -19.88
CA VAL A 115 1.54 0.67 -19.36
C VAL A 115 0.28 0.85 -20.18
N GLU A 116 -0.20 -0.26 -20.75
CA GLU A 116 -1.50 -0.32 -21.39
C GLU A 116 -2.49 -0.92 -20.39
N THR A 117 -3.58 -0.20 -20.13
CA THR A 117 -4.66 -0.73 -19.29
C THR A 117 -5.53 -1.68 -20.08
N LYS A 118 -6.16 -2.65 -19.41
CA LYS A 118 -7.36 -3.27 -19.97
C LYS A 118 -8.41 -2.18 -20.26
N PRO A 119 -9.33 -2.38 -21.22
CA PRO A 119 -10.37 -1.41 -21.51
C PRO A 119 -11.11 -0.97 -20.23
N LEU A 120 -11.14 0.35 -20.01
CA LEU A 120 -11.81 0.97 -18.87
C LEU A 120 -13.14 1.55 -19.35
N PHE A 121 -14.24 1.13 -18.73
CA PHE A 121 -15.56 1.68 -19.00
C PHE A 121 -15.95 2.61 -17.85
N SER A 122 -16.12 3.90 -18.15
CA SER A 122 -16.52 4.92 -17.18
C SER A 122 -17.45 5.93 -17.84
N THR A 123 -18.40 6.45 -17.06
CA THR A 123 -19.22 7.60 -17.44
C THR A 123 -18.66 8.91 -16.91
N ALA A 124 -17.57 8.87 -16.14
CA ALA A 124 -16.93 10.07 -15.62
C ALA A 124 -16.20 10.83 -16.74
N PRO A 125 -16.29 12.17 -16.77
CA PRO A 125 -15.72 12.98 -17.85
C PRO A 125 -14.20 13.17 -17.72
N HIS A 126 -13.58 12.70 -16.63
CA HIS A 126 -12.18 13.00 -16.32
C HIS A 126 -11.42 11.76 -15.87
N LEU A 127 -10.19 11.64 -16.35
CA LEU A 127 -9.20 10.71 -15.84
C LEU A 127 -8.36 11.41 -14.76
N PHE A 128 -8.20 10.74 -13.62
CA PHE A 128 -7.29 11.19 -12.57
C PHE A 128 -6.12 10.21 -12.43
N LEU A 129 -4.92 10.75 -12.31
CA LEU A 129 -3.68 10.03 -12.09
C LEU A 129 -3.25 10.20 -10.63
N ASN A 130 -2.92 9.06 -10.02
CA ASN A 130 -2.17 9.01 -8.79
C ASN A 130 -0.71 8.72 -9.14
N ALA A 131 0.12 9.75 -9.19
CA ALA A 131 1.49 9.65 -9.69
C ALA A 131 2.45 10.57 -8.95
N ARG A 132 3.71 10.16 -8.90
CA ARG A 132 4.84 10.95 -8.42
C ARG A 132 6.00 10.83 -9.41
N CYS A 133 6.47 11.95 -9.92
CA CYS A 133 7.61 12.00 -10.82
C CYS A 133 8.88 12.40 -10.07
N GLY A 134 9.98 11.67 -10.30
CA GLY A 134 11.31 12.10 -9.89
C GLY A 134 11.83 13.27 -10.74
N ARG A 135 13.03 13.76 -10.44
CA ARG A 135 13.66 14.85 -11.20
C ARG A 135 13.80 14.49 -12.69
N GLY A 136 13.15 15.26 -13.57
CA GLY A 136 13.15 15.03 -15.01
C GLY A 136 12.25 13.88 -15.48
N GLY A 137 11.57 13.20 -14.56
CA GLY A 137 10.55 12.21 -14.88
C GLY A 137 9.22 12.87 -15.24
N TYR A 138 8.38 12.12 -15.93
CA TYR A 138 7.05 12.58 -16.34
C TYR A 138 6.06 11.43 -16.49
N VAL A 139 4.79 11.79 -16.53
CA VAL A 139 3.70 10.91 -16.99
C VAL A 139 2.92 11.64 -18.08
N ARG A 140 2.57 10.91 -19.14
CA ARG A 140 1.67 11.32 -20.21
C ARG A 140 0.62 10.23 -20.40
N VAL A 141 -0.56 10.63 -20.85
CA VAL A 141 -1.68 9.71 -21.08
C VAL A 141 -2.05 9.74 -22.55
N GLU A 142 -2.24 8.56 -23.11
CA GLU A 142 -2.81 8.38 -24.43
C GLU A 142 -4.13 7.61 -24.30
N ALA A 143 -5.18 8.08 -25.00
CA ALA A 143 -6.45 7.37 -25.08
C ALA A 143 -6.57 6.64 -26.42
N MET A 144 -6.89 5.36 -26.35
CA MET A 144 -6.97 4.46 -27.51
C MET A 144 -8.29 3.68 -27.49
N ASP A 145 -8.72 3.20 -28.66
CA ASP A 145 -9.74 2.17 -28.74
C ASP A 145 -9.18 0.76 -28.43
N ILE A 146 -10.03 -0.26 -28.48
CA ILE A 146 -9.66 -1.66 -28.21
C ILE A 146 -8.72 -2.28 -29.25
N TRP A 147 -8.43 -1.57 -30.34
CA TRP A 147 -7.54 -1.98 -31.41
C TRP A 147 -6.23 -1.17 -31.42
N ASN A 148 -5.96 -0.44 -30.34
CA ASN A 148 -4.81 0.44 -30.18
C ASN A 148 -4.77 1.59 -31.18
N ASN A 149 -5.91 2.00 -31.72
CA ASN A 149 -6.00 3.24 -32.48
C ASN A 149 -6.17 4.41 -31.51
N VAL A 150 -5.20 5.32 -31.52
CA VAL A 150 -5.23 6.56 -30.76
C VAL A 150 -6.40 7.42 -31.22
N TRP A 151 -7.19 7.92 -30.27
CA TRP A 151 -8.24 8.87 -30.58
C TRP A 151 -7.65 10.22 -30.99
N SER A 152 -8.18 10.80 -32.05
CA SER A 152 -7.72 12.11 -32.55
C SER A 152 -7.76 13.17 -31.45
N GLY A 153 -6.61 13.77 -31.14
CA GLY A 153 -6.45 14.79 -30.09
C GLY A 153 -6.22 14.25 -28.68
N PHE A 154 -6.14 12.92 -28.52
CA PHE A 154 -5.85 12.25 -27.25
C PHE A 154 -4.54 11.45 -27.28
N GLY A 155 -3.63 11.79 -28.21
CA GLY A 155 -2.32 11.16 -28.33
C GLY A 155 -1.36 11.61 -27.23
N GLY A 156 -0.32 10.82 -26.96
CA GLY A 156 0.70 11.17 -25.97
C GLY A 156 1.46 12.46 -26.30
N ALA A 157 1.57 12.83 -27.58
CA ALA A 157 2.15 14.11 -28.01
C ALA A 157 1.24 15.32 -27.71
N ASP A 158 -0.08 15.11 -27.68
CA ASP A 158 -1.07 16.11 -27.32
C ASP A 158 -1.31 16.17 -25.80
N ALA A 159 -0.79 15.20 -25.05
CA ALA A 159 -1.00 15.11 -23.61
C ALA A 159 -0.27 16.22 -22.85
N VAL A 160 -0.99 16.88 -21.93
CA VAL A 160 -0.39 17.76 -20.93
C VAL A 160 0.52 16.92 -20.05
N THR A 161 1.80 17.29 -20.02
CA THR A 161 2.83 16.50 -19.33
C THR A 161 2.76 16.72 -17.82
N PHE A 162 2.55 15.65 -17.05
CA PHE A 162 2.63 15.69 -15.60
C PHE A 162 4.06 15.44 -15.13
N THR A 163 4.58 16.27 -14.22
CA THR A 163 5.95 16.16 -13.66
C THR A 163 5.99 16.28 -12.13
N GLY A 164 4.83 16.26 -11.48
CA GLY A 164 4.69 16.56 -10.05
C GLY A 164 4.49 15.33 -9.17
N ASP A 165 3.94 15.59 -7.99
CA ASP A 165 3.45 14.60 -7.04
C ASP A 165 1.98 14.91 -6.72
N SER A 166 1.05 14.01 -7.07
CA SER A 166 -0.38 14.20 -6.83
C SER A 166 -1.11 12.86 -6.76
N VAL A 167 -2.02 12.73 -5.79
CA VAL A 167 -2.92 11.57 -5.70
C VAL A 167 -4.11 11.66 -6.66
N ARG A 168 -4.31 12.83 -7.28
CA ARG A 168 -5.49 13.16 -8.10
C ARG A 168 -5.18 14.20 -9.17
N HIS A 169 -4.14 13.97 -9.97
CA HIS A 169 -3.84 14.85 -11.10
C HIS A 169 -4.83 14.59 -12.24
N ARG A 170 -5.60 15.59 -12.65
CA ARG A 170 -6.49 15.49 -13.81
C ARG A 170 -5.66 15.42 -15.09
N GLY A 171 -5.74 14.29 -15.80
CA GLY A 171 -5.17 14.15 -17.14
C GLY A 171 -5.87 15.08 -18.12
N ALA A 172 -5.11 15.66 -19.04
CA ALA A 172 -5.61 16.61 -20.03
C ALA A 172 -4.79 16.55 -21.32
N TRP A 173 -5.37 17.05 -22.41
CA TRP A 173 -4.73 17.17 -23.73
C TRP A 173 -4.87 18.60 -24.25
N THR A 174 -3.91 19.06 -25.05
CA THR A 174 -3.83 20.45 -25.54
C THR A 174 -4.98 20.83 -26.47
N GLY A 175 -5.72 19.85 -27.01
CA GLY A 175 -6.86 20.03 -27.93
C GLY A 175 -8.22 20.30 -27.26
N GLY A 176 -8.32 20.26 -25.93
CA GLY A 176 -9.49 20.71 -25.17
C GLY A 176 -10.07 19.68 -24.20
N ASP A 177 -10.70 20.21 -23.14
CA ASP A 177 -11.45 19.49 -22.11
C ASP A 177 -12.79 18.99 -22.68
N ARG A 178 -12.89 17.71 -23.04
CA ARG A 178 -14.18 17.05 -23.28
C ARG A 178 -14.32 15.84 -22.38
#